data_AF-A0A3N5ENI9-F1
#
_entry.id   AF-A0A3N5ENI9-F1
#
_cell.length_a   1.000
_cell.length_b   1.000
_cell.length_c   1.000
_cell.angle_alpha   90.00
_cell.angle_beta   90.00
_cell.angle_gamma   90.00
#
_symmetry.space_group_name_H-M   'P 1'
#
loop_
_entity.id
_entity.type
_entity.pdbx_description
1 polymer ?
#
loop_
_entity_poly.entity_id
_entity_poly.type
_entity_poly.pdbx_seq_one_letter_code
_entity_poly.pdbx_strand_id
1 'polypeptide(L)'
;RTLVTDFGISRAVAEASMTVTGTTIGSVHYFSPEQAAGEEVGPASDIYALGIVIYEILSGRRPFEGETAAGVALKRLNEPPPPLSTGVRPIPAPLEAVVMRSLARDPAQRYPDAAAFSHALRNWRSEDETAAMVAPVVAAAAVVPPVIPDEVPATARPPRYVPPGPPPKKDRPWWLWILAFLAVLLLGAMGFLGAELLGGDRSEPSPSAETFALPNWEDEPITQVRIEADDLGLELRERPENDEDVPEDSVIRTDPEAGSQVSEGDEIVVFVSSGGETVEVPRLVGQTRDEASATLVQAELVLGSVTQEFSDQPEGTVIRSSPAEGTTVDVGDQVDIVLSRGPEPTPTPQPTPPPTPTPPPPTPTPEPS
;
A
#
# COMPACT_ATOMS: atom_id res chain seq x y z
N ARG A 1 12.70 19.68 29.61
CA ARG A 1 11.83 20.52 28.76
C ARG A 1 12.08 20.04 27.34
N THR A 2 11.24 19.14 26.84
CA THR A 2 11.43 18.57 25.50
C THR A 2 10.78 19.54 24.52
N LEU A 3 11.58 20.19 23.68
CA LEU A 3 11.06 20.97 22.57
C LEU A 3 10.84 20.02 21.39
N VAL A 4 9.63 20.03 20.86
CA VAL A 4 9.29 19.41 19.57
C VAL A 4 9.54 20.50 18.52
N THR A 5 10.50 20.24 17.64
CA THR A 5 10.92 21.17 16.58
C THR A 5 10.80 20.48 15.23
N ASP A 6 9.57 20.14 14.82
CA ASP A 6 9.23 20.11 13.39
C ASP A 6 7.72 20.01 13.18
N PHE A 7 7.12 21.05 12.62
CA PHE A 7 5.73 21.09 12.12
C PHE A 7 5.73 21.68 10.69
N GLY A 8 6.81 21.50 9.91
CA GLY A 8 6.69 21.61 8.45
C GLY A 8 5.99 20.34 7.95
N ILE A 9 4.86 20.36 7.27
CA ILE A 9 4.37 21.29 6.27
C ILE A 9 2.84 21.38 6.41
N SER A 10 2.34 22.60 6.54
CA SER A 10 0.93 22.93 6.47
C SER A 10 0.39 22.72 5.05
N ARG A 11 -0.77 22.06 4.94
CA ARG A 11 -1.76 22.27 3.86
C ARG A 11 -1.19 22.27 2.43
N ALA A 12 -0.79 21.10 1.96
CA ALA A 12 -0.92 20.80 0.52
C ALA A 12 -2.42 20.62 0.25
N VAL A 13 -2.97 21.55 -0.53
CA VAL A 13 -4.34 21.50 -1.03
C VAL A 13 -4.56 20.17 -1.73
N ALA A 14 -5.78 19.67 -1.61
CA ALA A 14 -6.27 18.45 -2.22
C ALA A 14 -6.08 18.42 -3.75
N GLU A 15 -4.89 18.04 -4.20
CA GLU A 15 -4.60 17.46 -5.51
C GLU A 15 -3.52 16.39 -5.30
N ALA A 16 -3.96 15.24 -4.81
CA ALA A 16 -3.22 14.00 -4.93
C ALA A 16 -4.20 12.95 -5.45
N SER A 17 -4.53 13.09 -6.74
CA SER A 17 -4.95 11.95 -7.53
C SER A 17 -3.91 10.87 -7.30
N MET A 18 -4.38 9.81 -6.65
CA MET A 18 -3.64 8.63 -6.32
C MET A 18 -2.98 8.05 -7.57
N THR A 19 -1.66 8.20 -7.73
CA THR A 19 -0.77 7.21 -8.36
C THR A 19 0.68 7.69 -8.33
N VAL A 20 1.49 7.19 -7.39
CA VAL A 20 2.85 6.72 -7.68
C VAL A 20 3.09 5.50 -6.80
N THR A 21 3.28 4.36 -7.46
CA THR A 21 3.78 3.13 -6.84
C THR A 21 5.22 3.33 -6.39
N GLY A 22 5.48 3.25 -5.08
CA GLY A 22 6.77 2.73 -4.59
C GLY A 22 7.65 3.66 -3.75
N THR A 23 7.42 4.96 -3.65
CA THR A 23 8.19 5.85 -2.75
C THR A 23 7.29 6.43 -1.66
N THR A 24 7.20 5.69 -0.57
CA THR A 24 6.50 6.15 0.64
C THR A 24 7.38 7.17 1.35
N ILE A 25 7.15 8.47 1.13
CA ILE A 25 7.54 9.48 2.11
C ILE A 25 6.66 9.22 3.34
N GLY A 26 7.30 9.01 4.49
CA GLY A 26 6.81 8.26 5.67
C GLY A 26 5.56 8.77 6.41
N SER A 27 4.75 9.62 5.81
CA SER A 27 3.54 10.21 6.41
C SER A 27 2.27 9.41 6.13
N VAL A 28 2.20 8.62 5.04
CA VAL A 28 0.97 7.88 4.68
C VAL A 28 0.58 6.84 5.75
N HIS A 29 1.57 6.31 6.46
CA HIS A 29 1.35 5.32 7.51
C HIS A 29 0.56 5.83 8.71
N TYR A 30 0.33 7.14 8.85
CA TYR A 30 -0.43 7.71 9.97
C TYR A 30 -1.61 8.59 9.55
N PHE A 31 -1.92 8.65 8.25
CA PHE A 31 -3.08 9.40 7.72
C PHE A 31 -4.41 8.98 8.34
N SER A 32 -5.22 9.99 8.65
CA SER A 32 -6.61 9.83 9.05
C SER A 32 -7.54 9.47 7.87
N PRO A 33 -8.74 8.91 8.12
CA PRO A 33 -9.74 8.61 7.09
C PRO A 33 -10.13 9.84 6.26
N GLU A 34 -10.28 11.01 6.88
CA GLU A 34 -10.57 12.27 6.20
C GLU A 34 -9.43 12.71 5.27
N GLN A 35 -8.17 12.53 5.67
CA GLN A 35 -7.01 12.78 4.80
C GLN A 35 -6.96 11.80 3.62
N ALA A 36 -7.32 10.53 3.85
CA ALA A 36 -7.40 9.53 2.80
C ALA A 36 -8.57 9.78 1.82
N ALA A 37 -9.64 10.42 2.28
CA ALA A 37 -10.81 10.79 1.49
C ALA A 37 -10.65 12.16 0.78
N GLY A 38 -9.59 12.92 1.09
CA GLY A 38 -9.43 14.29 0.59
C GLY A 38 -10.41 15.29 1.21
N GLU A 39 -10.96 14.98 2.38
CA GLU A 39 -11.88 15.84 3.14
C GLU A 39 -11.12 16.91 3.96
N GLU A 40 -11.84 17.84 4.57
CA GLU A 40 -11.22 18.87 5.41
C GLU A 40 -10.49 18.25 6.62
N VAL A 41 -9.19 18.55 6.71
CA VAL A 41 -8.31 18.07 7.78
C VAL A 41 -8.38 19.02 8.96
N GLY A 42 -8.58 18.48 10.16
CA GLY A 42 -8.70 19.26 11.39
C GLY A 42 -7.89 18.66 12.55
N PRO A 43 -7.99 19.24 13.77
CA PRO A 43 -7.27 18.74 14.95
C PRO A 43 -7.57 17.26 15.28
N ALA A 44 -8.75 16.77 14.89
CA ALA A 44 -9.14 15.38 15.04
C ALA A 44 -8.27 14.41 14.20
N SER A 45 -7.67 14.88 13.10
CA SER A 45 -6.77 14.10 12.26
C SER A 45 -5.44 13.81 12.97
N ASP A 46 -4.91 14.78 13.71
CA ASP A 46 -3.70 14.60 14.54
C ASP A 46 -3.95 13.61 15.70
N ILE A 47 -5.15 13.64 16.29
CA ILE A 47 -5.57 12.70 17.34
C ILE A 47 -5.59 11.26 16.79
N TYR A 48 -6.05 11.08 15.55
CA TYR A 48 -6.06 9.77 14.89
C TYR A 48 -4.63 9.28 14.60
N ALA A 49 -3.78 10.15 14.04
CA ALA A 49 -2.38 9.82 13.76
C ALA A 49 -1.63 9.40 15.04
N LEU A 50 -1.79 10.16 16.13
CA LEU A 50 -1.23 9.81 17.43
C LEU A 50 -1.84 8.53 18.00
N GLY A 51 -3.13 8.28 17.76
CA GLY A 51 -3.80 7.03 18.08
C GLY A 51 -3.14 5.82 17.43
N ILE A 52 -2.75 5.91 16.14
CA ILE A 52 -2.03 4.86 15.43
C ILE A 52 -0.66 4.61 16.09
N VAL A 53 0.09 5.66 16.42
CA VAL A 53 1.40 5.53 17.09
C VAL A 53 1.27 4.80 18.43
N ILE A 54 0.27 5.17 19.23
CA ILE A 54 0.03 4.52 20.53
C ILE A 54 -0.41 3.07 20.33
N TYR A 55 -1.27 2.79 19.35
CA TYR A 55 -1.68 1.44 18.99
C TYR A 55 -0.47 0.56 18.66
N GLU A 56 0.46 1.08 17.86
CA GLU A 56 1.69 0.39 17.46
C GLU A 56 2.65 0.16 18.63
N ILE A 57 2.82 1.14 19.51
CA ILE A 57 3.63 0.98 20.74
C ILE A 57 3.07 -0.15 21.63
N LEU A 58 1.75 -0.21 21.79
CA LEU A 58 1.11 -1.19 22.67
C LEU A 58 1.11 -2.60 22.06
N SER A 59 0.72 -2.72 20.79
CA SER A 59 0.51 -4.01 20.12
C SER A 59 1.74 -4.53 19.36
N GLY A 60 2.72 -3.68 19.06
CA GLY A 60 3.88 -4.01 18.23
C GLY A 60 3.58 -4.09 16.72
N ARG A 61 2.37 -3.72 16.29
CA ARG A 61 1.93 -3.72 14.89
C ARG A 61 0.97 -2.56 14.63
N ARG A 62 0.79 -2.20 13.36
CA ARG A 62 -0.16 -1.14 12.99
C ARG A 62 -1.60 -1.68 12.94
N PRO A 63 -2.62 -0.82 13.14
CA PRO A 63 -4.02 -1.26 13.07
C PRO A 63 -4.41 -1.70 11.65
N PHE A 64 -3.82 -1.09 10.61
CA PHE A 64 -4.06 -1.43 9.22
C PHE A 64 -2.73 -1.64 8.48
N GLU A 65 -2.63 -2.77 7.79
CA GLU A 65 -1.46 -3.15 6.99
C GLU A 65 -1.90 -3.52 5.56
N GLY A 66 -1.02 -3.32 4.59
CA GLY A 66 -1.29 -3.58 3.18
C GLY A 66 -0.01 -3.45 2.35
N GLU A 67 -0.01 -4.08 1.18
CA GLU A 67 1.14 -4.11 0.26
C GLU A 67 1.41 -2.75 -0.39
N THR A 68 0.39 -1.89 -0.48
CA THR A 68 0.49 -0.54 -1.05
C THR A 68 -0.08 0.51 -0.10
N ALA A 69 0.46 1.73 -0.18
CA ALA A 69 0.00 2.87 0.59
C ALA A 69 -1.49 3.20 0.31
N ALA A 70 -1.91 3.11 -0.96
CA ALA A 70 -3.30 3.25 -1.38
C ALA A 70 -4.22 2.18 -0.76
N GLY A 71 -3.75 0.93 -0.69
CA GLY A 71 -4.50 -0.15 -0.05
C GLY A 71 -4.73 0.09 1.44
N VAL A 72 -3.71 0.58 2.16
CA VAL A 72 -3.84 0.95 3.58
C VAL A 72 -4.79 2.13 3.77
N ALA A 73 -4.74 3.14 2.90
CA ALA A 73 -5.66 4.27 2.92
C ALA A 73 -7.13 3.83 2.71
N LEU A 74 -7.38 2.94 1.74
CA LEU A 74 -8.70 2.40 1.48
C LEU A 74 -9.26 1.58 2.66
N LYS A 75 -8.41 0.80 3.35
CA LYS A 75 -8.80 0.08 4.57
C LYS A 75 -9.25 1.05 5.68
N ARG A 76 -8.54 2.15 5.90
CA ARG A 76 -8.94 3.16 6.90
C ARG A 76 -10.28 3.82 6.60
N LEU A 77 -10.61 3.94 5.31
CA LEU A 77 -11.88 4.48 4.89
C LEU A 77 -13.03 3.48 5.10
N ASN A 78 -12.81 2.18 4.95
CA ASN A 78 -13.91 1.21 4.87
C ASN A 78 -13.98 0.19 6.01
N GLU A 79 -12.88 -0.04 6.71
CA GLU A 79 -12.75 -1.06 7.75
C GLU A 79 -12.61 -0.42 9.14
N PRO A 80 -13.27 -0.97 10.18
CA PRO A 80 -13.02 -0.54 11.54
C PRO A 80 -11.63 -0.99 12.01
N PRO A 81 -10.95 -0.23 12.89
CA PRO A 81 -9.68 -0.65 13.45
C PRO A 81 -9.84 -1.96 14.25
N PRO A 82 -8.93 -2.94 14.09
CA PRO A 82 -8.95 -4.14 14.91
C PRO A 82 -8.78 -3.81 16.40
N PRO A 83 -9.45 -4.54 17.32
CA PRO A 83 -9.22 -4.38 18.75
C PRO A 83 -7.79 -4.70 19.16
N LEU A 84 -7.20 -3.90 20.06
CA LEU A 84 -5.87 -4.12 20.64
C LEU A 84 -5.77 -5.45 21.40
N SER A 85 -6.88 -5.92 21.96
CA SER A 85 -7.03 -7.21 22.63
C SER A 85 -6.76 -8.43 21.74
N THR A 86 -6.65 -8.27 20.42
CA THR A 86 -6.31 -9.36 19.49
C THR A 86 -4.81 -9.69 19.43
N GLY A 87 -3.97 -8.98 20.19
CA GLY A 87 -2.50 -9.18 20.23
C GLY A 87 -2.00 -10.18 21.30
N VAL A 88 -0.68 -10.40 21.32
CA VAL A 88 0.00 -11.36 22.22
C VAL A 88 0.09 -10.85 23.67
N ARG A 89 0.03 -9.52 23.88
CA ARG A 89 0.12 -8.90 25.21
C ARG A 89 -1.27 -8.49 25.71
N PRO A 90 -1.65 -8.84 26.95
CA PRO A 90 -2.90 -8.38 27.53
C PRO A 90 -2.84 -6.87 27.77
N ILE A 91 -3.75 -6.12 27.15
CA ILE A 91 -3.90 -4.67 27.32
C ILE A 91 -5.15 -4.43 28.19
N PRO A 92 -5.07 -3.57 29.23
CA PRO A 92 -6.24 -3.25 30.05
C PRO A 92 -7.36 -2.63 29.23
N ALA A 93 -8.60 -3.13 29.40
CA ALA A 93 -9.77 -2.68 28.65
C ALA A 93 -10.01 -1.14 28.70
N PRO A 94 -9.80 -0.43 29.83
CA PRO A 94 -9.93 1.02 29.85
C PRO A 94 -8.91 1.74 28.96
N LEU A 95 -7.67 1.25 28.91
CA LEU A 95 -6.64 1.80 28.03
C LEU A 95 -6.94 1.53 26.55
N GLU A 96 -7.41 0.32 26.23
CA GLU A 96 -7.87 -0.02 24.89
C GLU A 96 -9.01 0.89 24.44
N ALA A 97 -10.02 1.14 25.27
CA ALA A 97 -11.13 2.03 24.95
C ALA A 97 -10.67 3.45 24.59
N VAL A 98 -9.70 3.99 25.33
CA VAL A 98 -9.11 5.32 25.05
C VAL A 98 -8.43 5.34 23.67
N VAL A 99 -7.63 4.33 23.35
CA VAL A 99 -6.94 4.26 22.05
C VAL A 99 -7.93 4.02 20.91
N MET A 100 -8.87 3.10 21.07
CA MET A 100 -9.86 2.79 20.04
C MET A 100 -10.78 3.98 19.74
N ARG A 101 -11.09 4.82 20.74
CA ARG A 101 -11.83 6.08 20.52
C ARG A 101 -11.04 7.08 19.67
N SER A 102 -9.72 7.18 19.85
CA SER A 102 -8.88 8.04 19.00
C SER A 102 -8.84 7.57 17.54
N LEU A 103 -9.06 6.28 17.30
CA LEU A 103 -9.09 5.65 15.97
C LEU A 103 -10.49 5.59 15.34
N ALA A 104 -11.49 6.28 15.90
CA ALA A 104 -12.82 6.31 15.32
C ALA A 104 -12.79 6.89 13.90
N ARG A 105 -13.55 6.31 12.96
CA ARG A 105 -13.59 6.80 11.57
C ARG A 105 -14.12 8.22 11.49
N ASP A 106 -15.26 8.47 12.13
CA ASP A 106 -15.87 9.81 12.24
C ASP A 106 -15.06 10.70 13.20
N PRO A 107 -14.52 11.84 12.73
CA PRO A 107 -13.80 12.80 13.57
C PRO A 107 -14.60 13.26 14.80
N ALA A 108 -15.93 13.36 14.72
CA ALA A 108 -16.78 13.81 15.82
C ALA A 108 -16.86 12.80 16.98
N GLN A 109 -16.54 11.52 16.72
CA GLN A 109 -16.51 10.46 17.74
C GLN A 109 -15.18 10.39 18.47
N ARG A 110 -14.14 11.08 17.97
CA ARG A 110 -12.81 11.14 18.60
C ARG A 110 -12.81 12.07 19.82
N TYR A 111 -11.63 12.33 20.35
CA TYR A 111 -11.46 13.37 21.36
C TYR A 111 -11.56 14.75 20.70
N PRO A 112 -12.18 15.74 21.37
CA PRO A 112 -12.36 17.07 20.80
C PRO A 112 -11.04 17.82 20.58
N ASP A 113 -10.03 17.54 21.41
CA ASP A 113 -8.70 18.13 21.32
C ASP A 113 -7.62 17.21 21.94
N ALA A 114 -6.37 17.58 21.73
CA ALA A 114 -5.21 16.86 22.25
C ALA A 114 -5.14 16.88 23.80
N ALA A 115 -5.71 17.89 24.45
CA ALA A 115 -5.71 18.00 25.91
C ALA A 115 -6.66 16.96 26.53
N ALA A 116 -7.84 16.79 25.96
CA ALA A 116 -8.81 15.77 26.33
C ALA A 116 -8.25 14.36 26.09
N PHE A 117 -7.58 14.13 24.96
CA PHE A 117 -6.93 12.85 24.69
C PHE A 117 -5.81 12.55 25.69
N SER A 118 -4.94 13.54 25.97
CA SER A 118 -3.87 13.40 26.96
C SER A 118 -4.41 13.15 28.37
N HIS A 119 -5.50 13.81 28.75
CA HIS A 119 -6.17 13.59 30.03
C HIS A 119 -6.68 12.14 30.15
N ALA A 120 -7.38 11.63 29.13
CA ALA A 120 -7.84 10.25 29.09
C ALA A 120 -6.68 9.24 29.18
N LEU A 121 -5.59 9.46 28.43
CA LEU A 121 -4.38 8.62 28.49
C LEU A 121 -3.63 8.67 29.81
N ARG A 122 -3.78 9.71 30.63
CA ARG A 122 -3.18 9.79 31.96
C ARG A 122 -4.07 9.17 33.03
N ASN A 123 -5.38 9.28 32.84
CA ASN A 123 -6.39 8.93 33.82
C ASN A 123 -7.14 7.63 33.51
N TRP A 124 -6.74 6.86 32.48
CA TRP A 124 -7.38 5.57 32.14
C TRP A 124 -7.43 4.58 33.31
N ARG A 125 -6.52 4.69 34.29
CA ARG A 125 -6.53 3.88 35.52
C ARG A 125 -7.56 4.33 36.56
N SER A 126 -8.02 5.58 36.50
CA SER A 126 -8.98 6.17 37.43
C SER A 126 -10.38 6.37 36.82
N GLU A 127 -10.54 6.21 35.50
CA GLU A 127 -11.85 6.27 34.84
C GLU A 127 -12.79 5.10 35.20
N ASP A 128 -12.30 4.07 35.92
CA ASP A 128 -13.15 3.08 36.59
C ASP A 128 -14.02 3.71 37.71
N GLU A 129 -13.63 4.85 38.30
CA GLU A 129 -14.45 5.54 39.31
C GLU A 129 -15.50 6.50 38.71
N THR A 130 -15.26 7.07 37.53
CA THR A 130 -16.19 8.03 36.91
C THR A 130 -17.17 7.39 35.93
N ALA A 131 -16.80 6.26 35.29
CA ALA A 131 -17.72 5.47 34.47
C ALA A 131 -18.82 4.78 35.32
N ALA A 132 -18.55 4.53 36.61
CA ALA A 132 -19.57 4.08 37.57
C ALA A 132 -20.55 5.20 37.99
N MET A 133 -20.26 6.47 37.70
CA MET A 133 -21.10 7.63 38.06
C MET A 133 -21.83 8.30 36.89
N VAL A 134 -21.77 7.73 35.68
CA VAL A 134 -22.60 8.18 34.54
C VAL A 134 -23.34 6.99 33.91
N ALA A 135 -24.02 6.22 34.74
CA ALA A 135 -25.17 5.45 34.31
C ALA A 135 -26.40 6.39 34.30
N PRO A 136 -27.20 6.45 33.22
CA PRO A 136 -28.45 7.19 33.28
C PRO A 136 -29.40 6.45 34.23
N VAL A 137 -29.67 7.08 35.38
CA VAL A 137 -30.79 6.73 36.25
C VAL A 137 -32.07 6.96 35.44
N VAL A 138 -32.73 5.87 35.09
CA VAL A 138 -34.13 5.89 34.70
C VAL A 138 -34.97 6.08 35.97
N ALA A 139 -36.00 6.91 35.85
CA ALA A 139 -37.21 7.03 36.67
C ALA A 139 -37.32 8.20 37.66
N ALA A 140 -38.11 9.21 37.28
CA ALA A 140 -39.25 9.68 38.08
C ALA A 140 -40.27 10.48 37.23
N ALA A 141 -41.45 9.87 37.11
CA ALA A 141 -42.79 10.36 36.75
C ALA A 141 -43.05 11.87 36.52
N ALA A 142 -43.74 12.16 35.41
CA ALA A 142 -44.76 13.21 35.33
C ALA A 142 -45.94 12.73 34.46
N VAL A 143 -47.13 12.92 34.99
CA VAL A 143 -48.45 12.42 34.56
C VAL A 143 -49.08 13.36 33.54
N VAL A 144 -49.54 12.84 32.39
CA VAL A 144 -50.58 13.47 31.52
C VAL A 144 -51.34 12.34 30.77
N PRO A 145 -52.69 12.36 30.69
CA PRO A 145 -53.51 11.21 30.24
C PRO A 145 -53.61 11.07 28.70
N PRO A 146 -54.01 9.89 28.17
CA PRO A 146 -54.22 9.71 26.74
C PRO A 146 -55.62 10.14 26.29
N VAL A 147 -55.69 10.85 25.16
CA VAL A 147 -56.92 11.08 24.40
C VAL A 147 -57.15 9.87 23.49
N ILE A 148 -58.33 9.28 23.60
CA ILE A 148 -58.87 8.20 22.77
C ILE A 148 -59.62 8.85 21.58
N PRO A 149 -59.41 8.40 20.34
CA PRO A 149 -60.45 8.41 19.33
C PRO A 149 -61.14 7.04 19.26
N ASP A 150 -62.46 7.08 19.23
CA ASP A 150 -63.41 5.96 19.18
C ASP A 150 -63.12 4.89 18.09
N GLU A 151 -63.34 3.63 18.48
CA GLU A 151 -64.18 2.57 17.86
C GLU A 151 -64.51 2.72 16.34
N VAL A 152 -64.41 1.71 15.45
CA VAL A 152 -65.13 0.40 15.38
C VAL A 152 -64.46 -0.52 14.28
N PRO A 153 -64.92 -1.76 13.97
CA PRO A 153 -64.44 -3.04 14.49
C PRO A 153 -63.87 -4.02 13.42
N ALA A 154 -63.58 -5.22 13.93
CA ALA A 154 -63.07 -6.43 13.31
C ALA A 154 -63.82 -7.03 12.09
N THR A 155 -63.08 -7.97 11.47
CA THR A 155 -63.47 -9.16 10.69
C THR A 155 -63.35 -9.07 9.17
N ALA A 156 -62.31 -9.73 8.61
CA ALA A 156 -62.43 -10.64 7.47
C ALA A 156 -61.10 -11.39 7.21
N ARG A 157 -61.23 -12.67 6.87
CA ARG A 157 -60.24 -13.73 6.60
C ARG A 157 -59.06 -13.31 5.68
N PRO A 158 -57.88 -13.96 5.78
CA PRO A 158 -56.83 -13.78 4.77
C PRO A 158 -57.27 -14.35 3.41
N PRO A 159 -57.08 -13.64 2.28
CA PRO A 159 -57.32 -14.19 0.97
C PRO A 159 -56.20 -15.16 0.55
N ARG A 160 -56.59 -16.24 -0.14
CA ARG A 160 -55.71 -17.22 -0.79
C ARG A 160 -54.80 -16.55 -1.81
N TYR A 161 -53.52 -16.90 -1.77
CA TYR A 161 -52.54 -16.59 -2.79
C TYR A 161 -52.85 -17.37 -4.09
N VAL A 162 -53.04 -16.64 -5.20
CA VAL A 162 -53.09 -17.17 -6.57
C VAL A 162 -51.84 -16.65 -7.28
N PRO A 163 -50.94 -17.51 -7.79
CA PRO A 163 -49.77 -17.04 -8.51
C PRO A 163 -50.18 -16.41 -9.86
N PRO A 164 -49.56 -15.30 -10.28
CA PRO A 164 -49.85 -14.65 -11.56
C PRO A 164 -49.31 -15.50 -12.72
N GLY A 165 -50.13 -15.63 -13.78
CA GLY A 165 -49.74 -16.28 -15.03
C GLY A 165 -48.67 -15.49 -15.80
N PRO A 166 -47.95 -16.13 -16.74
CA PRO A 166 -46.88 -15.49 -17.50
C PRO A 166 -47.40 -14.38 -18.42
N PRO A 167 -46.67 -13.26 -18.58
CA PRO A 167 -47.09 -12.16 -19.44
C PRO A 167 -47.02 -12.54 -20.93
N PRO A 168 -47.89 -11.95 -21.78
CA PRO A 168 -47.89 -12.21 -23.21
C PRO A 168 -46.62 -11.69 -23.89
N LYS A 169 -46.04 -12.49 -24.79
CA LYS A 169 -44.93 -12.08 -25.66
C LYS A 169 -45.44 -11.03 -26.65
N LYS A 170 -44.87 -9.82 -26.57
CA LYS A 170 -45.12 -8.72 -27.51
C LYS A 170 -44.14 -8.84 -28.67
N ASP A 171 -44.63 -9.28 -29.82
CA ASP A 171 -43.84 -9.34 -31.05
C ASP A 171 -43.46 -7.91 -31.45
N ARG A 172 -42.17 -7.59 -31.32
CA ARG A 172 -41.64 -6.30 -31.77
C ARG A 172 -41.61 -6.33 -33.30
N PRO A 173 -42.28 -5.39 -33.97
CA PRO A 173 -42.37 -5.41 -35.41
C PRO A 173 -40.99 -5.18 -36.06
N TRP A 174 -40.68 -5.99 -37.07
CA TRP A 174 -39.42 -6.05 -37.82
C TRP A 174 -38.91 -4.68 -38.32
N TRP A 175 -39.81 -3.74 -38.62
CA TRP A 175 -39.44 -2.38 -39.06
C TRP A 175 -38.64 -1.59 -38.02
N LEU A 176 -38.66 -1.95 -36.73
CA LEU A 176 -37.79 -1.35 -35.71
C LEU A 176 -36.31 -1.71 -35.92
N TRP A 177 -36.00 -2.86 -36.53
CA TRP A 177 -34.64 -3.22 -36.91
C TRP A 177 -34.18 -2.49 -38.17
N ILE A 178 -35.10 -2.23 -39.11
CA ILE A 178 -34.82 -1.34 -40.25
C ILE A 178 -34.58 0.08 -39.75
N LEU A 179 -35.35 0.57 -38.78
CA LEU A 179 -35.19 1.91 -38.20
C LEU A 179 -33.92 2.02 -37.36
N ALA A 180 -33.54 0.97 -36.62
CA ALA A 180 -32.27 0.89 -35.90
C ALA A 180 -31.08 0.80 -36.87
N PHE A 181 -31.19 0.01 -37.94
CA PHE A 181 -30.15 -0.06 -38.98
C PHE A 181 -30.02 1.26 -39.73
N LEU A 182 -31.14 1.93 -40.05
CA LEU A 182 -31.15 3.27 -40.66
C LEU A 182 -30.59 4.32 -39.70
N ALA A 183 -30.84 4.23 -38.39
CA ALA A 183 -30.26 5.10 -37.38
C ALA A 183 -28.74 4.88 -37.21
N VAL A 184 -28.27 3.63 -37.29
CA VAL A 184 -26.83 3.30 -37.28
C VAL A 184 -26.16 3.73 -38.58
N LEU A 185 -26.81 3.56 -39.73
CA LEU A 185 -26.33 4.08 -41.01
C LEU A 185 -26.31 5.61 -41.02
N LEU A 186 -27.29 6.26 -40.37
CA LEU A 186 -27.36 7.71 -40.27
C LEU A 186 -26.34 8.24 -39.25
N LEU A 187 -26.05 7.53 -38.16
CA LEU A 187 -24.94 7.85 -37.24
C LEU A 187 -23.57 7.64 -37.90
N GLY A 188 -23.40 6.58 -38.71
CA GLY A 188 -22.20 6.34 -39.49
C GLY A 188 -22.00 7.36 -40.62
N ALA A 189 -23.07 7.70 -41.35
CA ALA A 189 -23.04 8.72 -42.39
C ALA A 189 -22.87 10.14 -41.80
N MET A 190 -23.40 10.41 -40.60
CA MET A 190 -23.21 11.68 -39.89
C MET A 190 -21.83 11.77 -39.23
N GLY A 191 -21.22 10.65 -38.86
CA GLY A 191 -19.80 10.57 -38.48
C GLY A 191 -18.85 10.76 -39.66
N PHE A 192 -19.15 10.18 -40.83
CA PHE A 192 -18.34 10.33 -42.03
C PHE A 192 -18.50 11.72 -42.69
N LEU A 193 -19.73 12.23 -42.79
CA LEU A 193 -20.01 13.58 -43.29
C LEU A 193 -19.58 14.65 -42.26
N GLY A 194 -19.56 14.31 -40.96
CA GLY A 194 -18.91 15.11 -39.92
C GLY A 194 -17.40 15.17 -40.12
N ALA A 195 -16.73 14.03 -40.37
CA ALA A 195 -15.29 13.99 -40.60
C ALA A 195 -14.86 14.77 -41.88
N GLU A 196 -15.65 14.72 -42.95
CA GLU A 196 -15.30 15.36 -44.24
C GLU A 196 -15.72 16.84 -44.32
N LEU A 197 -16.75 17.27 -43.58
CA LEU A 197 -17.23 18.66 -43.58
C LEU A 197 -16.74 19.49 -42.38
N LEU A 198 -16.30 18.84 -41.27
CA LEU A 198 -15.59 19.45 -40.12
C LEU A 198 -14.07 19.15 -40.11
N GLY A 199 -13.53 18.46 -41.13
CA GLY A 199 -12.08 18.39 -41.41
C GLY A 199 -11.44 19.71 -41.86
N GLY A 200 -12.22 20.80 -41.83
CA GLY A 200 -11.76 22.18 -41.92
C GLY A 200 -11.54 22.76 -40.53
N ASP A 201 -10.34 22.49 -40.01
CA ASP A 201 -9.66 22.99 -38.81
C ASP A 201 -10.28 24.24 -38.14
N ARG A 202 -11.12 23.99 -37.13
CA ARG A 202 -11.49 24.97 -36.09
C ARG A 202 -11.54 24.25 -34.74
N SER A 203 -10.36 23.99 -34.22
CA SER A 203 -10.12 23.76 -32.80
C SER A 203 -10.35 25.07 -32.05
N GLU A 204 -11.40 25.16 -31.24
CA GLU A 204 -11.39 26.05 -30.08
C GLU A 204 -11.35 25.18 -28.81
N PRO A 205 -10.61 25.64 -27.80
CA PRO A 205 -9.77 24.77 -27.00
C PRO A 205 -10.56 24.22 -25.81
N SER A 206 -10.51 22.89 -25.63
CA SER A 206 -10.27 22.36 -24.27
C SER A 206 -9.04 23.10 -23.71
N PRO A 207 -8.74 23.21 -22.41
CA PRO A 207 -7.36 23.51 -22.04
C PRO A 207 -6.55 22.34 -22.61
N SER A 208 -6.09 22.51 -23.85
CA SER A 208 -5.01 21.76 -24.43
C SER A 208 -3.95 21.94 -23.38
N ALA A 209 -3.61 20.87 -22.66
CA ALA A 209 -2.28 20.84 -22.10
C ALA A 209 -1.40 21.21 -23.29
N GLU A 210 -0.77 22.39 -23.22
CA GLU A 210 0.04 22.87 -24.33
C GLU A 210 1.16 21.86 -24.45
N THR A 211 1.00 20.94 -25.40
CA THR A 211 2.02 19.92 -25.63
C THR A 211 3.15 20.57 -26.40
N PHE A 212 4.35 20.41 -25.89
CA PHE A 212 5.55 20.88 -26.54
C PHE A 212 6.46 19.69 -26.84
N ALA A 213 7.38 19.90 -27.78
CA ALA A 213 8.37 18.89 -28.11
C ALA A 213 9.42 18.85 -27.01
N LEU A 214 9.67 17.66 -26.46
CA LEU A 214 10.73 17.45 -25.48
C LEU A 214 12.07 17.95 -26.05
N PRO A 215 12.79 18.85 -25.38
CA PRO A 215 14.10 19.30 -25.84
C PRO A 215 15.09 18.13 -25.95
N ASN A 216 16.12 18.30 -26.78
CA ASN A 216 17.21 17.34 -26.80
C ASN A 216 18.18 17.64 -25.66
N TRP A 217 18.27 16.72 -24.70
CA TRP A 217 19.17 16.80 -23.55
C TRP A 217 20.40 15.91 -23.68
N GLU A 218 20.58 15.21 -24.79
CA GLU A 218 21.78 14.38 -25.04
C GLU A 218 23.06 15.21 -24.90
N ASP A 219 24.06 14.65 -24.20
CA ASP A 219 25.34 15.25 -23.80
C ASP A 219 25.27 16.45 -22.83
N GLU A 220 24.07 16.97 -22.53
CA GLU A 220 23.90 18.09 -21.62
C GLU A 220 24.10 17.64 -20.16
N PRO A 221 24.69 18.49 -19.30
CA PRO A 221 24.87 18.18 -17.89
C PRO A 221 23.51 18.10 -17.18
N ILE A 222 23.33 17.09 -16.33
CA ILE A 222 22.06 16.83 -15.62
C ILE A 222 21.58 18.05 -14.81
N THR A 223 22.52 18.88 -14.34
CA THR A 223 22.22 20.13 -13.63
C THR A 223 21.48 21.16 -14.48
N GLN A 224 21.80 21.26 -15.77
CA GLN A 224 21.14 22.15 -16.72
C GLN A 224 19.78 21.57 -17.13
N VAL A 225 19.75 20.27 -17.41
CA VAL A 225 18.52 19.53 -17.76
C VAL A 225 17.47 19.65 -16.67
N ARG A 226 17.86 19.60 -15.39
CA ARG A 226 16.93 19.80 -14.27
C ARG A 226 16.32 21.20 -14.21
N ILE A 227 17.07 22.23 -14.60
CA ILE A 227 16.56 23.60 -14.64
C ILE A 227 15.56 23.74 -15.80
N GLU A 228 15.89 23.19 -16.96
CA GLU A 228 15.01 23.26 -18.13
C GLU A 228 13.73 22.44 -17.93
N ALA A 229 13.83 21.26 -17.32
CA ALA A 229 12.66 20.46 -16.98
C ALA A 229 11.74 21.17 -15.98
N ASP A 230 12.29 21.85 -14.96
CA ASP A 230 11.50 22.63 -13.99
C ASP A 230 10.80 23.83 -14.66
N ASP A 231 11.47 24.51 -15.60
CA ASP A 231 10.88 25.62 -16.39
C ASP A 231 9.75 25.13 -17.31
N LEU A 232 9.88 23.90 -17.81
CA LEU A 232 8.88 23.21 -18.63
C LEU A 232 7.81 22.48 -17.80
N GLY A 233 7.93 22.50 -16.46
CA GLY A 233 7.06 21.80 -15.52
C GLY A 233 7.03 20.28 -15.70
N LEU A 234 8.13 19.69 -16.16
CA LEU A 234 8.30 18.24 -16.33
C LEU A 234 8.84 17.58 -15.06
N GLU A 235 8.43 16.35 -14.79
CA GLU A 235 8.96 15.57 -13.68
C GLU A 235 10.14 14.72 -14.15
N LEU A 236 11.34 14.94 -13.62
CA LEU A 236 12.52 14.14 -13.99
C LEU A 236 12.70 12.93 -13.09
N ARG A 237 12.97 11.79 -13.71
CA ARG A 237 13.42 10.58 -13.05
C ARG A 237 14.80 10.16 -13.55
N GLU A 238 15.81 10.40 -12.73
CA GLU A 238 17.19 10.04 -13.04
C GLU A 238 17.42 8.52 -12.89
N ARG A 239 18.10 7.93 -13.88
CA ARG A 239 18.59 6.55 -13.90
C ARG A 239 20.08 6.59 -14.24
N PRO A 240 20.98 6.13 -13.36
CA PRO A 240 22.37 5.99 -13.76
C PRO A 240 22.49 4.91 -14.84
N GLU A 241 23.26 5.20 -15.87
CA GLU A 241 23.63 4.27 -16.95
C GLU A 241 25.12 4.49 -17.27
N ASN A 242 25.85 3.41 -17.56
CA ASN A 242 27.27 3.50 -17.88
C ASN A 242 27.44 3.85 -19.36
N ASP A 243 28.26 4.85 -19.66
CA ASP A 243 28.64 5.21 -21.02
C ASP A 243 30.08 5.77 -21.01
N GLU A 244 30.95 5.18 -21.83
CA GLU A 244 32.37 5.58 -21.95
C GLU A 244 32.58 6.80 -22.84
N ASP A 245 31.60 7.10 -23.71
CA ASP A 245 31.65 8.21 -24.66
C ASP A 245 31.05 9.49 -24.06
N VAL A 246 30.08 9.36 -23.14
CA VAL A 246 29.41 10.47 -22.46
C VAL A 246 30.06 10.78 -21.10
N PRO A 247 30.48 12.03 -20.82
CA PRO A 247 31.08 12.41 -19.54
C PRO A 247 30.19 12.10 -18.32
N GLU A 248 30.81 11.84 -17.16
CA GLU A 248 30.08 11.72 -15.88
C GLU A 248 29.15 12.92 -15.66
N ASP A 249 27.96 12.66 -15.11
CA ASP A 249 26.90 13.65 -14.85
C ASP A 249 26.27 14.29 -16.11
N SER A 250 26.55 13.77 -17.31
CA SER A 250 25.85 14.15 -18.55
C SER A 250 24.75 13.15 -18.93
N VAL A 251 23.73 13.62 -19.62
CA VAL A 251 22.60 12.80 -20.07
C VAL A 251 22.98 12.00 -21.33
N ILE A 252 22.80 10.70 -21.27
CA ILE A 252 23.01 9.77 -22.40
C ILE A 252 21.78 9.78 -23.30
N ARG A 253 20.59 9.65 -22.70
CA ARG A 253 19.30 9.59 -23.42
C ARG A 253 18.13 9.83 -22.49
N THR A 254 16.97 10.08 -23.07
CA THR A 254 15.70 10.27 -22.35
C THR A 254 14.65 9.26 -22.82
N ASP A 255 13.70 8.94 -21.96
CA ASP A 255 12.47 8.21 -22.29
C ASP A 255 11.27 8.99 -21.73
N PRO A 256 10.40 9.56 -22.59
CA PRO A 256 10.39 9.48 -24.05
C PRO A 256 11.59 10.17 -24.74
N GLU A 257 11.87 9.78 -25.99
CA GLU A 257 12.99 10.32 -26.79
C GLU A 257 12.80 11.81 -27.10
N ALA A 258 13.91 12.51 -27.33
CA ALA A 258 13.91 13.93 -27.73
C ALA A 258 12.98 14.18 -28.93
N GLY A 259 12.23 15.29 -28.88
CA GLY A 259 11.23 15.65 -29.88
C GLY A 259 9.85 14.99 -29.69
N SER A 260 9.69 14.12 -28.70
CA SER A 260 8.38 13.58 -28.32
C SER A 260 7.46 14.69 -27.79
N GLN A 261 6.16 14.60 -28.10
CA GLN A 261 5.18 15.56 -27.59
C GLN A 261 4.84 15.22 -26.14
N VAL A 262 5.22 16.11 -25.23
CA VAL A 262 5.02 15.98 -23.78
C VAL A 262 4.21 17.16 -23.25
N SER A 263 3.54 16.94 -22.13
CA SER A 263 2.74 17.94 -21.41
C SER A 263 3.40 18.30 -20.08
N GLU A 264 3.05 19.46 -19.54
CA GLU A 264 3.37 19.81 -18.15
C GLU A 264 2.91 18.69 -17.21
N GLY A 265 3.79 18.27 -16.30
CA GLY A 265 3.61 17.18 -15.34
C GLY A 265 3.95 15.78 -15.86
N ASP A 266 4.36 15.62 -17.12
CA ASP A 266 4.81 14.32 -17.62
C ASP A 266 6.14 13.89 -16.96
N GLU A 267 6.24 12.60 -16.59
CA GLU A 267 7.49 12.00 -16.07
C GLU A 267 8.42 11.65 -17.24
N ILE A 268 9.61 12.25 -17.26
CA ILE A 268 10.67 11.94 -18.21
C ILE A 268 11.78 11.18 -17.48
N VAL A 269 12.06 9.97 -17.93
CA VAL A 269 13.17 9.18 -17.41
C VAL A 269 14.45 9.61 -18.12
N VAL A 270 15.42 10.10 -17.35
CA VAL A 270 16.70 10.59 -17.86
C VAL A 270 17.79 9.62 -17.47
N PHE A 271 18.51 9.09 -18.46
CA PHE A 271 19.62 8.20 -18.26
C PHE A 271 20.90 9.03 -18.19
N VAL A 272 21.54 9.05 -17.02
CA VAL A 272 22.71 9.90 -16.72
C VAL A 272 23.95 9.02 -16.69
N SER A 273 25.00 9.45 -17.40
CA SER A 273 26.29 8.77 -17.40
C SER A 273 26.88 8.74 -16.00
N SER A 274 27.15 7.53 -15.51
CA SER A 274 27.95 7.31 -14.30
C SER A 274 29.46 7.47 -14.56
N GLY A 275 29.88 7.76 -15.79
CA GLY A 275 31.26 8.07 -16.17
C GLY A 275 32.28 6.96 -15.88
N GLY A 276 31.82 5.73 -15.66
CA GLY A 276 32.61 4.69 -15.01
C GLY A 276 33.46 3.87 -15.97
N GLU A 277 34.76 3.76 -15.67
CA GLU A 277 35.53 2.58 -16.07
C GLU A 277 34.83 1.34 -15.49
N THR A 278 34.52 0.36 -16.35
CA THR A 278 33.90 -0.88 -15.91
C THR A 278 34.94 -1.93 -15.59
N VAL A 279 34.63 -2.80 -14.63
CA VAL A 279 35.47 -3.93 -14.26
C VAL A 279 34.65 -5.22 -14.20
N GLU A 280 35.24 -6.32 -14.65
CA GLU A 280 34.59 -7.63 -14.51
C GLU A 280 34.76 -8.17 -13.10
N VAL A 281 33.67 -8.67 -12.51
CA VAL A 281 33.72 -9.32 -11.20
C VAL A 281 34.67 -10.53 -11.25
N PRO A 282 35.77 -10.54 -10.47
CA PRO A 282 36.74 -11.61 -10.49
C PRO A 282 36.18 -12.89 -9.88
N ARG A 283 36.84 -14.02 -10.16
CA ARG A 283 36.47 -15.31 -9.59
C ARG A 283 36.71 -15.36 -8.07
N LEU A 284 35.64 -15.30 -7.29
CA LEU A 284 35.72 -15.39 -5.82
C LEU A 284 35.44 -16.80 -5.27
N VAL A 285 34.81 -17.68 -6.06
CA VAL A 285 34.39 -19.01 -5.61
C VAL A 285 35.59 -19.87 -5.21
N GLY A 286 35.52 -20.45 -4.01
CA GLY A 286 36.56 -21.28 -3.40
C GLY A 286 37.62 -20.51 -2.61
N GLN A 287 37.61 -19.17 -2.65
CA GLN A 287 38.49 -18.34 -1.83
C GLN A 287 37.99 -18.22 -0.40
N THR A 288 38.88 -17.90 0.53
CA THR A 288 38.48 -17.45 1.88
C THR A 288 37.96 -16.01 1.86
N ARG A 289 37.29 -15.58 2.95
CA ARG A 289 36.81 -14.20 3.07
C ARG A 289 37.92 -13.16 2.86
N ASP A 290 39.09 -13.39 3.44
CA ASP A 290 40.20 -12.43 3.40
C ASP A 290 40.83 -12.36 1.99
N GLU A 291 40.97 -13.51 1.33
CA GLU A 291 41.44 -13.60 -0.07
C GLU A 291 40.44 -12.96 -1.03
N ALA A 292 39.14 -13.23 -0.85
CA ALA A 292 38.08 -12.64 -1.66
C ALA A 292 38.06 -11.11 -1.49
N SER A 293 38.23 -10.62 -0.26
CA SER A 293 38.34 -9.18 0.00
C SER A 293 39.56 -8.56 -0.69
N ALA A 294 40.72 -9.22 -0.65
CA ALA A 294 41.92 -8.72 -1.32
C ALA A 294 41.78 -8.71 -2.84
N THR A 295 41.13 -9.73 -3.40
CA THR A 295 40.85 -9.86 -4.83
C THR A 295 39.90 -8.77 -5.31
N LEU A 296 38.85 -8.46 -4.52
CA LEU A 296 37.92 -7.38 -4.81
C LEU A 296 38.62 -6.01 -4.78
N VAL A 297 39.43 -5.74 -3.75
CA VAL A 297 40.20 -4.48 -3.66
C VAL A 297 41.17 -4.33 -4.83
N GLN A 298 41.77 -5.42 -5.32
CA GLN A 298 42.63 -5.39 -6.51
C GLN A 298 41.86 -5.08 -7.80
N ALA A 299 40.59 -5.51 -7.88
CA ALA A 299 39.68 -5.17 -8.96
C ALA A 299 38.96 -3.82 -8.72
N GLU A 300 39.37 -3.04 -7.72
CA GLU A 300 38.74 -1.77 -7.34
C GLU A 300 37.25 -1.91 -6.95
N LEU A 301 36.85 -3.11 -6.51
CA LEU A 301 35.52 -3.44 -6.02
C LEU A 301 35.49 -3.51 -4.50
N VAL A 302 34.30 -3.32 -3.94
CA VAL A 302 34.09 -3.30 -2.49
C VAL A 302 33.43 -4.61 -2.03
N LEU A 303 33.91 -5.17 -0.91
CA LEU A 303 33.24 -6.31 -0.28
C LEU A 303 31.91 -5.85 0.34
N GLY A 304 30.81 -6.41 -0.15
CA GLY A 304 29.46 -6.14 0.35
C GLY A 304 29.09 -6.98 1.57
N SER A 305 27.86 -7.47 1.58
CA SER A 305 27.32 -8.33 2.62
C SER A 305 27.92 -9.74 2.56
N VAL A 306 28.13 -10.32 3.75
CA VAL A 306 28.66 -11.68 3.92
C VAL A 306 27.61 -12.53 4.60
N THR A 307 27.03 -13.46 3.85
CA THR A 307 26.06 -14.44 4.37
C THR A 307 26.68 -15.83 4.44
N GLN A 308 26.05 -16.77 5.15
CA GLN A 308 26.57 -18.12 5.33
C GLN A 308 25.50 -19.17 5.07
N GLU A 309 25.85 -20.23 4.35
CA GLU A 309 24.97 -21.34 4.02
C GLU A 309 25.68 -22.69 4.16
N PHE A 310 24.93 -23.76 4.45
CA PHE A 310 25.50 -25.11 4.43
C PHE A 310 25.81 -25.53 3.00
N SER A 311 26.97 -26.14 2.80
CA SER A 311 27.45 -26.58 1.49
C SER A 311 28.48 -27.69 1.66
N ASP A 312 28.66 -28.54 0.66
CA ASP A 312 29.71 -29.57 0.67
C ASP A 312 31.13 -28.99 0.58
N GLN A 313 31.26 -27.67 0.40
CA GLN A 313 32.56 -26.98 0.42
C GLN A 313 33.12 -26.81 1.84
N PRO A 314 34.45 -26.68 2.00
CA PRO A 314 35.07 -26.43 3.30
C PRO A 314 34.48 -25.20 4.00
N GLU A 315 34.36 -25.26 5.33
CA GLU A 315 33.87 -24.12 6.11
C GLU A 315 34.75 -22.87 5.88
N GLY A 316 34.10 -21.73 5.65
CA GLY A 316 34.77 -20.44 5.43
C GLY A 316 35.19 -20.14 3.99
N THR A 317 34.88 -21.00 3.02
CA THR A 317 35.10 -20.71 1.59
C THR A 317 33.88 -20.09 0.93
N VAL A 318 34.10 -19.19 -0.02
CA VAL A 318 33.03 -18.56 -0.82
C VAL A 318 32.40 -19.61 -1.74
N ILE A 319 31.09 -19.79 -1.62
CA ILE A 319 30.30 -20.69 -2.47
C ILE A 319 29.71 -19.98 -3.69
N ARG A 320 29.37 -18.69 -3.56
CA ARG A 320 28.89 -17.84 -4.65
C ARG A 320 29.06 -16.36 -4.29
N SER A 321 29.05 -15.51 -5.31
CA SER A 321 29.01 -14.05 -5.19
C SER A 321 27.79 -13.48 -5.91
N SER A 322 27.39 -12.26 -5.52
CA SER A 322 26.41 -11.46 -6.22
C SER A 322 26.91 -10.02 -6.29
N PRO A 323 27.18 -9.45 -7.49
CA PRO A 323 27.03 -10.08 -8.81
C PRO A 323 27.93 -11.30 -9.05
N ALA A 324 27.59 -12.11 -10.06
CA ALA A 324 28.29 -13.36 -10.36
C ALA A 324 29.64 -13.09 -11.05
N GLU A 325 30.58 -14.03 -10.95
CA GLU A 325 31.85 -14.01 -11.69
C GLU A 325 31.65 -13.70 -13.18
N GLY A 326 32.45 -12.76 -13.72
CA GLY A 326 32.39 -12.32 -15.11
C GLY A 326 31.26 -11.35 -15.43
N THR A 327 30.47 -10.92 -14.44
CA THR A 327 29.52 -9.80 -14.63
C THR A 327 30.31 -8.49 -14.68
N THR A 328 30.04 -7.65 -15.67
CA THR A 328 30.59 -6.29 -15.75
C THR A 328 29.85 -5.39 -14.75
N VAL A 329 30.60 -4.72 -13.88
CA VAL A 329 30.09 -3.83 -12.83
C VAL A 329 30.91 -2.53 -12.83
N ASP A 330 30.41 -1.50 -12.18
CA ASP A 330 31.13 -0.23 -12.07
C ASP A 330 32.27 -0.36 -11.05
N VAL A 331 33.38 0.34 -11.29
CA VAL A 331 34.45 0.45 -10.28
C VAL A 331 33.87 1.01 -8.98
N GLY A 332 34.19 0.38 -7.86
CA GLY A 332 33.66 0.71 -6.54
C GLY A 332 32.36 -0.02 -6.15
N ASP A 333 31.76 -0.78 -7.06
CA ASP A 333 30.56 -1.55 -6.75
C ASP A 333 30.77 -2.60 -5.65
N GLN A 334 29.68 -2.88 -4.93
CA GLN A 334 29.69 -3.88 -3.86
C GLN A 334 29.41 -5.27 -4.42
N VAL A 335 30.25 -6.23 -4.02
CA VAL A 335 30.07 -7.66 -4.32
C VAL A 335 29.76 -8.39 -3.02
N ASP A 336 28.54 -8.89 -2.92
CA ASP A 336 28.10 -9.76 -1.83
C ASP A 336 28.69 -11.16 -2.00
N ILE A 337 29.03 -11.81 -0.89
CA ILE A 337 29.54 -13.19 -0.89
C ILE A 337 28.75 -14.07 0.07
N VAL A 338 28.60 -15.34 -0.32
CA VAL A 338 28.04 -16.39 0.54
C VAL A 338 29.16 -17.35 0.89
N LEU A 339 29.37 -17.59 2.18
CA LEU A 339 30.39 -18.50 2.70
C LEU A 339 29.77 -19.86 3.08
N SER A 340 30.54 -20.94 2.91
CA SER A 340 30.16 -22.27 3.36
C SER A 340 30.25 -22.39 4.89
N ARG A 341 29.23 -23.00 5.50
CA ARG A 341 29.22 -23.47 6.90
C ARG A 341 29.67 -24.92 7.06
N GLY A 342 30.17 -25.52 5.97
CA GLY A 342 30.39 -26.96 5.88
C GLY A 342 29.10 -27.75 5.57
N PRO A 343 29.19 -29.08 5.50
CA PRO A 343 28.07 -29.93 5.11
C PRO A 343 26.94 -29.88 6.13
N GLU A 344 25.71 -30.08 5.66
CA GLU A 344 24.54 -30.09 6.54
C GLU A 344 24.69 -31.16 7.64
N PRO A 345 24.38 -30.82 8.91
CA PRO A 345 24.40 -31.81 9.97
C PRO A 345 23.34 -32.89 9.69
N THR A 346 23.77 -34.15 9.65
CA THR A 346 22.86 -35.28 9.46
C THR A 346 21.84 -35.30 10.61
N PRO A 347 20.52 -35.40 10.33
CA PRO A 347 19.53 -35.45 11.39
C PRO A 347 19.82 -36.61 12.33
N THR A 348 19.94 -36.31 13.63
CA THR A 348 20.13 -37.34 14.65
C THR A 348 18.90 -38.26 14.63
N PRO A 349 19.06 -39.60 14.61
CA PRO A 349 17.91 -40.50 14.59
C PRO A 349 17.02 -40.24 15.81
N GLN A 350 15.74 -40.00 15.55
CA GLN A 350 14.73 -39.83 16.60
C GLN A 350 14.61 -41.14 17.39
N PRO A 351 14.58 -41.11 18.75
CA PRO A 351 14.48 -42.32 19.55
C PRO A 351 13.21 -43.10 19.19
N THR A 352 13.37 -44.39 18.89
CA THR A 352 12.24 -45.30 18.59
C THR A 352 11.29 -45.34 19.81
N PRO A 353 9.98 -45.13 19.62
CA PRO A 353 9.03 -45.26 20.72
C PRO A 353 9.05 -46.71 21.27
N PRO A 354 8.94 -46.91 22.59
CA PRO A 354 8.92 -48.25 23.18
C PRO A 354 7.74 -49.07 22.63
N PRO A 355 7.87 -50.41 22.54
CA PRO A 355 6.81 -51.26 22.01
C PRO A 355 5.53 -51.13 22.84
N THR A 356 4.40 -50.96 22.16
CA THR A 356 3.06 -50.93 22.78
C THR A 356 2.80 -52.26 23.52
N PRO A 357 2.37 -52.24 24.80
CA PRO A 357 2.06 -53.47 25.52
C PRO A 357 0.89 -54.20 24.86
N THR A 358 1.08 -55.50 24.58
CA THR A 358 0.04 -56.38 24.02
C THR A 358 -1.10 -56.55 25.04
N PRO A 359 -2.37 -56.37 24.66
CA PRO A 359 -3.49 -56.59 25.57
C PRO A 359 -3.62 -58.09 25.93
N PRO A 360 -4.06 -58.42 27.16
CA PRO A 360 -4.22 -59.81 27.59
C PRO A 360 -5.31 -60.54 26.77
N PRO A 361 -5.19 -61.86 26.60
CA PRO A 361 -6.15 -62.64 25.82
C PRO A 361 -7.55 -62.65 26.45
N PRO A 362 -8.63 -62.72 25.65
CA PRO A 362 -9.99 -62.73 26.16
C PRO A 362 -10.31 -64.01 26.95
N THR A 363 -11.06 -63.86 28.04
CA THR A 363 -11.57 -64.95 28.88
C THR A 363 -12.56 -65.83 28.10
N PRO A 364 -12.47 -67.18 28.16
CA PRO A 364 -13.42 -68.04 27.46
C PRO A 364 -14.81 -68.00 28.11
N THR A 365 -15.83 -67.78 27.28
CA THR A 365 -17.26 -67.86 27.64
C THR A 365 -17.67 -69.32 27.84
N PRO A 366 -18.43 -69.68 28.90
CA PRO A 366 -18.91 -71.05 29.08
C PRO A 366 -20.07 -71.38 28.12
N GLU A 367 -20.04 -72.59 27.55
CA GLU A 367 -21.11 -73.16 26.71
C GLU A 367 -22.37 -73.51 27.52
N PRO A 368 -23.58 -73.25 27.00
CA PRO A 368 -24.83 -73.74 27.60
C PRO A 368 -25.08 -75.22 27.25
N SER A 369 -25.70 -75.92 28.22
CA SER A 369 -25.93 -77.37 28.29
C SER A 369 -26.95 -77.96 27.32
#